data_AF-A0A151B7A9-F1
#
_entry.id   AF-A0A151B7A9-F1
#
_cell.length_a   1.000
_cell.length_b   1.000
_cell.length_c   1.000
_cell.angle_alpha   90.00
_cell.angle_beta   90.00
_cell.angle_gamma   90.00
#
_symmetry.space_group_name_H-M   'P 1'
#
loop_
_entity.id
_entity.type
_entity.pdbx_description
1 polymer ?
#
loop_
_entity_poly.entity_id
_entity_poly.type
_entity_poly.pdbx_seq_one_letter_code
_entity_poly.pdbx_strand_id
1 'polypeptide(L)'
;MSKGKKLTLDDFRKKALQREKAKKLFTFIDVDGFGEIRFERPTDNEILRYMNECARAVKVDEKGNVTEQDLSITFEASKELVYVCCPFLQDRELREELDIKDPLDVVSKIFGINGTIEIASQIVEEFEGGKLTEQVVEDVKN
;
A
#
# COMPACT_ATOMS: atom_id res chain seq x y z
N MET A 1 3.63 -6.38 44.36
CA MET A 1 3.02 -6.44 43.02
C MET A 1 2.20 -5.19 42.79
N SER A 2 2.69 -4.25 41.98
CA SER A 2 1.95 -3.03 41.66
C SER A 2 0.73 -3.40 40.80
N LYS A 3 -0.49 -3.15 41.29
CA LYS A 3 -1.70 -3.25 40.48
C LYS A 3 -1.57 -2.22 39.36
N GLY A 4 -1.31 -2.69 38.14
CA GLY A 4 -1.18 -1.82 36.96
C GLY A 4 -2.34 -0.84 36.89
N LYS A 5 -2.01 0.46 36.85
CA LYS A 5 -2.99 1.54 36.76
C LYS A 5 -3.84 1.30 35.50
N LYS A 6 -5.14 1.06 35.67
CA LYS A 6 -6.06 0.85 34.54
C LYS A 6 -6.09 2.11 33.68
N LEU A 7 -6.00 1.95 32.37
CA LEU A 7 -6.11 3.04 31.39
C LEU A 7 -7.45 3.77 31.57
N THR A 8 -7.43 5.10 31.65
CA THR A 8 -8.67 5.89 31.64
C THR A 8 -9.11 6.20 30.21
N LEU A 9 -10.36 6.63 30.03
CA LEU A 9 -10.86 7.07 28.72
C LEU A 9 -10.09 8.28 28.19
N ASP A 10 -9.63 9.18 29.06
CA ASP A 10 -8.82 10.33 28.66
C ASP A 10 -7.42 9.92 28.20
N ASP A 11 -6.81 8.94 28.88
CA ASP A 11 -5.53 8.37 28.45
C ASP A 11 -5.68 7.67 27.08
N PHE A 12 -6.78 6.93 26.88
CA PHE A 12 -7.09 6.30 25.59
C PHE A 12 -7.24 7.35 24.48
N ARG A 13 -8.01 8.42 24.71
CA ARG A 13 -8.20 9.50 23.73
C ARG A 13 -6.88 10.17 23.35
N LYS A 14 -6.03 10.48 24.33
CA LYS A 14 -4.71 11.08 24.08
C LYS A 14 -3.84 10.17 23.23
N LYS A 15 -3.78 8.87 23.56
CA LYS A 15 -3.01 7.89 22.80
C LYS A 15 -3.55 7.70 21.37
N ALA A 16 -4.87 7.64 21.20
CA ALA A 16 -5.50 7.51 19.89
C ALA A 16 -5.18 8.71 18.98
N LEU A 17 -5.32 9.94 19.49
CA LEU A 17 -4.99 11.15 18.73
C LEU A 17 -3.50 11.27 18.41
N GLN A 18 -2.62 10.86 19.32
CA GLN A 18 -1.18 10.81 19.06
C GLN A 18 -0.86 9.80 17.96
N ARG A 19 -1.45 8.60 18.02
CA ARG A 19 -1.27 7.56 17.00
C ARG A 19 -1.74 8.03 15.62
N GLU A 20 -2.88 8.73 15.55
CA GLU A 20 -3.39 9.25 14.29
C GLU A 20 -2.47 10.31 13.69
N LYS A 21 -2.00 11.26 14.50
CA LYS A 21 -1.09 12.32 14.06
C LYS A 21 0.30 11.82 13.65
N ALA A 22 0.73 10.69 14.20
CA ALA A 22 2.02 10.08 13.89
C ALA A 22 2.01 9.27 12.58
N LYS A 23 0.85 9.10 11.93
CA LYS A 23 0.78 8.35 10.66
C LYS A 23 1.62 9.02 9.58
N LYS A 24 2.46 8.22 8.92
CA LYS A 24 3.14 8.61 7.68
C LYS A 24 2.08 8.92 6.62
N LEU A 25 2.09 10.15 6.09
CA LEU A 25 1.08 10.65 5.14
C LEU A 25 1.48 10.48 3.67
N PHE A 26 2.78 10.39 3.39
CA PHE A 26 3.31 10.14 2.06
C PHE A 26 4.65 9.43 2.17
N THR A 27 5.11 8.85 1.07
CA THR A 27 6.45 8.29 0.90
C THR A 27 7.04 8.73 -0.43
N PHE A 28 8.36 8.60 -0.57
CA PHE A 28 9.02 8.66 -1.87
C PHE A 28 9.43 7.24 -2.25
N ILE A 29 9.23 6.89 -3.51
CA ILE A 29 9.66 5.61 -4.10
C ILE A 29 10.53 5.96 -5.30
N ASP A 30 11.71 5.36 -5.38
CA ASP A 30 12.61 5.49 -6.52
C ASP A 30 12.08 4.65 -7.69
N VAL A 31 11.70 5.32 -8.77
CA VAL A 31 11.11 4.71 -9.96
C VAL A 31 12.10 4.81 -11.11
N ASP A 32 12.40 3.67 -11.72
CA ASP A 32 13.35 3.59 -12.84
C ASP A 32 12.98 4.57 -13.96
N GLY A 33 13.97 5.36 -14.38
CA GLY A 33 13.81 6.41 -15.39
C GLY A 33 13.15 7.72 -14.91
N PHE A 34 12.61 7.78 -13.69
CA PHE A 34 11.96 8.98 -13.13
C PHE A 34 12.60 9.52 -11.84
N GLY A 35 13.34 8.68 -11.11
CA GLY A 35 13.86 9.00 -9.79
C GLY A 35 12.78 8.92 -8.71
N GLU A 36 12.97 9.65 -7.61
CA GLU A 36 12.05 9.63 -6.48
C GLU A 36 10.70 10.31 -6.80
N ILE A 37 9.63 9.52 -6.83
CA ILE A 37 8.25 9.98 -6.99
C ILE A 37 7.53 9.94 -5.64
N ARG A 38 6.73 10.98 -5.35
CA ARG A 38 5.90 11.06 -4.15
C ARG A 38 4.61 10.26 -4.32
N PHE A 39 4.32 9.40 -3.34
CA PHE A 39 3.08 8.65 -3.21
C PHE A 39 2.37 9.00 -1.90
N GLU A 40 1.11 9.41 -1.97
CA GLU A 40 0.27 9.68 -0.81
C GLU A 40 -0.18 8.39 -0.12
N ARG A 41 -0.47 8.47 1.19
CA ARG A 41 -0.98 7.34 1.95
C ARG A 41 -2.35 6.93 1.40
N PRO A 42 -2.52 5.69 0.93
CA PRO A 42 -3.85 5.17 0.61
C PRO A 42 -4.69 5.03 1.89
N THR A 43 -6.00 5.05 1.71
CA THR A 43 -6.94 4.68 2.77
C THR A 43 -6.79 3.20 3.14
N ASP A 44 -7.15 2.84 4.37
CA ASP A 44 -7.14 1.44 4.83
C ASP A 44 -7.98 0.54 3.90
N ASN A 45 -9.07 1.06 3.32
CA ASN A 45 -9.92 0.33 2.38
C ASN A 45 -9.24 0.08 1.03
N GLU A 46 -8.43 1.01 0.53
CA GLU A 46 -7.68 0.83 -0.72
C GLU A 46 -6.58 -0.20 -0.56
N ILE A 47 -5.88 -0.18 0.58
CA ILE A 47 -4.89 -1.22 0.93
C ILE A 47 -5.59 -2.59 1.03
N LEU A 48 -6.69 -2.67 1.78
CA LEU A 48 -7.44 -3.93 1.93
C LEU A 48 -7.96 -4.44 0.58
N ARG A 49 -8.43 -3.56 -0.29
CA ARG A 49 -8.87 -3.94 -1.65
C ARG A 49 -7.73 -4.56 -2.43
N TYR A 50 -6.58 -3.90 -2.48
CA TYR A 50 -5.37 -4.42 -3.14
C TYR A 50 -4.95 -5.79 -2.57
N MET A 51 -4.88 -5.93 -1.24
CA MET A 51 -4.49 -7.19 -0.59
C MET A 51 -5.48 -8.32 -0.89
N ASN A 52 -6.79 -8.03 -0.88
CA ASN A 52 -7.82 -9.02 -1.19
C ASN A 52 -7.73 -9.48 -2.65
N GLU A 53 -7.53 -8.57 -3.60
CA GLU A 53 -7.38 -8.94 -5.01
C GLU A 53 -6.09 -9.74 -5.23
N CYS A 54 -4.98 -9.37 -4.59
CA CYS A 54 -3.75 -10.17 -4.63
C CYS A 54 -3.93 -11.56 -4.02
N ALA A 55 -4.69 -11.70 -2.94
CA ALA A 55 -5.01 -12.99 -2.36
C ALA A 55 -5.91 -13.83 -3.29
N ARG A 56 -6.90 -13.20 -3.93
CA ARG A 56 -7.79 -13.85 -4.91
C ARG A 56 -7.06 -14.29 -6.18
N ALA A 57 -6.01 -13.58 -6.55
CA ALA A 57 -5.15 -13.92 -7.68
C ALA A 57 -4.39 -15.24 -7.47
N VAL A 58 -4.33 -15.78 -6.24
CA VAL A 58 -3.59 -17.00 -5.90
C VAL A 58 -4.54 -18.09 -5.45
N LYS A 59 -4.44 -19.30 -6.04
CA LYS A 59 -5.11 -20.50 -5.53
C LYS A 59 -4.10 -21.39 -4.84
N VAL A 60 -4.50 -21.95 -3.69
CA VAL A 60 -3.68 -22.87 -2.91
C VAL A 60 -4.35 -24.23 -2.77
N ASP A 61 -3.56 -25.30 -2.71
CA ASP A 61 -4.06 -26.64 -2.36
C ASP A 61 -4.30 -26.79 -0.84
N GLU A 62 -4.80 -27.95 -0.42
CA GLU A 62 -5.02 -28.28 1.00
C GLU A 62 -3.74 -28.27 1.86
N LYS A 63 -2.56 -28.31 1.21
CA LYS A 63 -1.24 -28.26 1.86
C LYS A 63 -0.64 -26.85 1.87
N GLY A 64 -1.34 -25.87 1.31
CA GLY A 64 -0.90 -24.47 1.22
C GLY A 64 0.05 -24.17 0.06
N ASN A 65 0.24 -25.07 -0.90
CA ASN A 65 1.07 -24.80 -2.08
C ASN A 65 0.28 -24.02 -3.11
N VAL A 66 0.92 -23.02 -3.73
CA VAL A 66 0.33 -22.28 -4.86
C VAL A 66 0.16 -23.21 -6.05
N THR A 67 -1.08 -23.35 -6.52
CA THR A 67 -1.46 -24.20 -7.66
C THR A 67 -1.78 -23.38 -8.90
N GLU A 68 -2.24 -22.14 -8.73
CA GLU A 68 -2.55 -21.22 -9.82
C GLU A 68 -2.29 -19.79 -9.38
N GLN A 69 -1.83 -18.96 -10.32
CA GLN A 69 -1.65 -17.53 -10.11
C GLN A 69 -2.15 -16.76 -11.34
N ASP A 70 -3.08 -15.83 -11.12
CA ASP A 70 -3.59 -14.92 -12.14
C ASP A 70 -2.97 -13.53 -11.95
N LEU A 71 -1.86 -13.29 -12.64
CA LEU A 71 -1.15 -12.02 -12.59
C LEU A 71 -1.97 -10.85 -13.15
N SER A 72 -3.01 -11.10 -13.96
CA SER A 72 -3.86 -10.03 -14.48
C SER A 72 -4.65 -9.36 -13.35
N ILE A 73 -5.15 -10.15 -12.39
CA ILE A 73 -5.87 -9.63 -11.21
C ILE A 73 -4.93 -8.78 -10.35
N THR A 74 -3.72 -9.29 -10.07
CA THR A 74 -2.69 -8.53 -9.33
C THR A 74 -2.36 -7.22 -10.04
N PHE A 75 -2.18 -7.26 -11.35
CA PHE A 75 -1.83 -6.09 -12.14
C PHE A 75 -2.93 -5.02 -12.16
N GLU A 76 -4.19 -5.40 -12.36
CA GLU A 76 -5.32 -4.45 -12.32
C GLU A 76 -5.46 -3.80 -10.94
N ALA A 77 -5.35 -4.58 -9.87
CA ALA A 77 -5.35 -4.04 -8.51
C ALA A 77 -4.16 -3.10 -8.24
N SER A 78 -3.00 -3.42 -8.83
CA SER A 78 -1.80 -2.57 -8.74
C SER A 78 -1.99 -1.25 -9.47
N LYS A 79 -2.57 -1.24 -10.68
CA LYS A 79 -2.87 0.00 -11.42
C LYS A 79 -3.74 0.94 -10.58
N GLU A 80 -4.82 0.41 -10.00
CA GLU A 80 -5.72 1.21 -9.16
C GLU A 80 -4.99 1.86 -7.98
N LEU A 81 -4.21 1.06 -7.25
CA LEU A 81 -3.50 1.54 -6.06
C LEU A 81 -2.46 2.60 -6.41
N VAL A 82 -1.65 2.36 -7.45
CA VAL A 82 -0.61 3.30 -7.88
C VAL A 82 -1.24 4.60 -8.39
N TYR A 83 -2.33 4.52 -9.17
CA TYR A 83 -3.04 5.70 -9.70
C TYR A 83 -3.59 6.58 -8.58
N VAL A 84 -4.24 5.99 -7.57
CA VAL A 84 -4.84 6.79 -6.48
C VAL A 84 -3.79 7.40 -5.57
N CYS A 85 -2.65 6.73 -5.39
CA CYS A 85 -1.56 7.20 -4.53
C CYS A 85 -0.64 8.23 -5.22
N CYS A 86 -0.63 8.34 -6.55
CA CYS A 86 0.29 9.23 -7.27
C CYS A 86 -0.45 10.40 -7.95
N PRO A 87 -0.41 11.62 -7.39
CA PRO A 87 -1.07 12.78 -7.98
C PRO A 87 -0.61 13.12 -9.40
N PHE A 88 0.66 12.84 -9.73
CA PHE A 88 1.19 13.11 -11.08
C PHE A 88 0.51 12.30 -12.18
N LEU A 89 0.05 11.08 -11.86
CA LEU A 89 -0.67 10.22 -12.81
C LEU A 89 -2.10 10.69 -13.07
N GLN A 90 -2.65 11.52 -12.17
CA GLN A 90 -4.00 12.06 -12.29
C GLN A 90 -4.05 13.31 -13.17
N ASP A 91 -2.87 13.85 -13.55
CA ASP A 91 -2.75 15.00 -14.41
C ASP A 91 -3.47 14.77 -15.75
N ARG A 92 -4.28 15.75 -16.15
CA ARG A 92 -5.13 15.62 -17.34
C ARG A 92 -4.34 15.88 -18.61
N GLU A 93 -3.43 16.84 -18.60
CA GLU A 93 -2.62 17.20 -19.76
C GLU A 93 -1.71 16.02 -20.14
N LEU A 94 -1.06 15.40 -19.15
CA LEU A 94 -0.27 14.18 -19.33
C LEU A 94 -1.08 13.05 -19.99
N ARG A 95 -2.32 12.82 -19.54
CA ARG A 95 -3.18 11.77 -20.11
C ARG A 95 -3.63 12.09 -21.52
N GLU A 96 -3.93 13.36 -21.81
CA GLU A 96 -4.29 13.82 -23.16
C GLU A 96 -3.10 13.68 -24.13
N GLU A 97 -1.89 14.05 -23.70
CA GLU A 97 -0.66 13.93 -24.51
C GLU A 97 -0.30 12.46 -24.81
N LEU A 98 -0.63 11.55 -23.90
CA LEU A 98 -0.38 10.11 -24.06
C LEU A 98 -1.53 9.36 -24.78
N ASP A 99 -2.58 10.05 -25.22
CA ASP A 99 -3.79 9.48 -25.84
C ASP A 99 -4.46 8.40 -24.97
N ILE A 100 -4.58 8.68 -23.68
CA ILE A 100 -5.12 7.74 -22.69
C ILE A 100 -6.62 7.97 -22.48
N LYS A 101 -7.41 6.92 -22.72
CA LYS A 101 -8.87 6.94 -22.53
C LYS A 101 -9.28 6.51 -21.12
N ASP A 102 -8.77 5.38 -20.65
CA ASP A 102 -8.96 4.93 -19.28
C ASP A 102 -7.87 5.55 -18.40
N PRO A 103 -8.21 6.37 -17.39
CA PRO A 103 -7.22 6.98 -16.52
C PRO A 103 -6.24 5.98 -15.89
N LEU A 104 -6.64 4.74 -15.62
CA LEU A 104 -5.75 3.74 -15.02
C LEU A 104 -4.66 3.24 -15.98
N ASP A 105 -4.88 3.34 -17.29
CA ASP A 105 -3.90 2.91 -18.29
C ASP A 105 -2.65 3.79 -18.30
N VAL A 106 -2.70 5.00 -17.73
CA VAL A 106 -1.52 5.86 -17.57
C VAL A 106 -0.43 5.20 -16.73
N VAL A 107 -0.82 4.39 -15.74
CA VAL A 107 0.11 3.74 -14.83
C VAL A 107 0.97 2.75 -15.61
N SER A 108 0.32 1.87 -16.36
CA SER A 108 1.01 0.84 -17.14
C SER A 108 1.69 1.38 -18.38
N LYS A 109 1.18 2.47 -18.96
CA LYS A 109 1.82 3.19 -20.06
C LYS A 109 3.17 3.77 -19.65
N ILE A 110 3.26 4.29 -18.42
CA ILE A 110 4.46 4.95 -17.90
C ILE A 110 5.42 3.94 -17.26
N PHE A 111 4.93 3.04 -16.41
CA PHE A 111 5.78 2.15 -15.60
C PHE A 111 5.86 0.71 -16.11
N GLY A 112 5.05 0.34 -17.11
CA GLY A 112 4.94 -1.05 -17.56
C GLY A 112 4.32 -1.98 -16.51
N ILE A 113 4.24 -3.26 -16.82
CA ILE A 113 3.58 -4.26 -15.95
C ILE A 113 4.35 -4.45 -14.64
N ASN A 114 5.64 -4.77 -14.73
CA ASN A 114 6.46 -5.08 -13.56
C ASN A 114 6.62 -3.86 -12.65
N GLY A 115 6.93 -2.68 -13.21
CA GLY A 115 7.06 -1.46 -12.43
C GLY A 115 5.76 -1.10 -11.70
N THR A 116 4.61 -1.29 -12.34
CA THR A 116 3.31 -1.08 -11.69
C THR A 116 3.11 -1.99 -10.47
N ILE A 117 3.40 -3.29 -10.61
CA ILE A 117 3.25 -4.26 -9.51
C ILE A 117 4.26 -3.97 -8.39
N GLU A 118 5.50 -3.68 -8.74
CA GLU A 118 6.56 -3.38 -7.77
C GLU A 118 6.26 -2.11 -6.96
N ILE A 119 5.85 -1.03 -7.63
CA ILE A 119 5.46 0.22 -6.96
C ILE A 119 4.26 -0.02 -6.02
N ALA A 120 3.24 -0.75 -6.48
CA ALA A 120 2.08 -1.08 -5.64
C ALA A 120 2.48 -1.86 -4.36
N SER A 121 3.38 -2.84 -4.51
CA SER A 121 3.92 -3.59 -3.37
C SER A 121 4.68 -2.68 -2.39
N GLN A 122 5.54 -1.80 -2.90
CA GLN A 122 6.31 -0.86 -2.07
C GLN A 122 5.41 0.15 -1.34
N ILE A 123 4.34 0.64 -1.98
CA ILE A 123 3.35 1.51 -1.32
C ILE A 123 2.78 0.80 -0.07
N VAL A 124 2.36 -0.46 -0.20
CA VAL A 124 1.80 -1.21 0.94
C VAL A 124 2.86 -1.45 2.02
N GLU A 125 4.08 -1.80 1.63
CA GLU A 125 5.20 -2.01 2.57
C GLU A 125 5.51 -0.73 3.37
N GLU A 126 5.56 0.43 2.71
CA GLU A 126 5.87 1.71 3.34
C GLU A 126 4.79 2.20 4.32
N PHE A 127 3.51 1.86 4.06
CA PHE A 127 2.41 2.34 4.89
C PHE A 127 1.90 1.34 5.93
N GLU A 128 2.07 0.03 5.71
CA GLU A 128 1.64 -1.03 6.63
C GLU A 128 2.75 -2.02 7.03
N GLY A 129 3.77 -2.24 6.20
CA GLY A 129 4.90 -3.14 6.49
C GLY A 129 5.72 -2.74 7.72
N GLY A 130 5.79 -1.44 8.03
CA GLY A 130 6.49 -0.92 9.22
C GLY A 130 5.90 -1.34 10.58
N LYS A 131 4.71 -1.96 10.64
CA LYS A 131 4.12 -2.43 11.91
C LYS A 131 4.49 -3.88 12.28
N LEU A 132 4.97 -4.70 11.34
CA LEU A 132 5.30 -6.10 11.61
C LEU A 132 6.70 -6.28 12.23
N THR A 133 7.63 -5.36 12.00
CA THR A 133 9.02 -5.46 12.49
C THR A 133 9.23 -4.89 13.89
N GLU A 134 8.47 -3.88 14.32
CA GLU A 134 8.61 -3.33 15.68
C GLU A 134 7.89 -4.17 16.75
N GLN A 135 6.74 -4.81 16.43
CA GLN A 135 6.02 -5.65 17.39
C GLN A 135 6.73 -6.98 17.69
N VAL A 136 7.49 -7.54 16.74
CA VAL A 136 8.25 -8.79 16.98
C VAL A 136 9.48 -8.56 17.86
N VAL A 137 10.03 -7.34 17.91
CA VAL A 137 11.24 -7.05 18.71
C VAL A 137 10.92 -6.71 20.18
N GLU A 138 9.74 -6.14 20.48
CA GLU A 138 9.33 -5.87 21.86
C GLU A 138 8.77 -7.11 22.58
N ASP A 139 8.10 -8.02 21.87
CA ASP A 139 7.54 -9.24 22.47
C ASP A 139 8.59 -10.35 22.72
N VAL A 140 9.81 -10.21 22.20
CA VAL A 140 10.94 -11.14 22.47
C VAL A 140 11.83 -10.65 23.63
N LYS A 141 11.58 -9.43 24.15
CA LYS A 141 12.41 -8.82 25.21
C LYS A 141 11.71 -8.65 26.57
N ASN A 142 10.47 -9.11 26.74
CA ASN A 142 9.73 -9.08 28.01
C ASN A 142 9.40 -10.48 28.55
#